data_AF-A0A4Q9G760-F1
#
_entry.id   AF-A0A4Q9G760-F1
#
_cell.length_a   1.000
_cell.length_b   1.000
_cell.length_c   1.000
_cell.angle_alpha   90.00
_cell.angle_beta   90.00
_cell.angle_gamma   90.00
#
_symmetry.space_group_name_H-M   'P 1'
#
loop_
_entity.id
_entity.type
_entity.pdbx_description
1 polymer ?
#
loop_
_entity_poly.entity_id
_entity_poly.type
_entity_poly.pdbx_seq_one_letter_code
_entity_poly.pdbx_strand_id
1 'polypeptide(L)'
;MGLAVEKGILTMKMVIAASILALTCGVAQAATCTSTYQNGNGNGKTKSVTYMLEQGSATVVADCYSNNDTNTIDASFAIGGISNWMLADKTDDNDAYLDGGFSQFGAGTWSVVNPLGYESIMVTLKQGRSFAAFLLDSTAPLSGIWNTFGPGQGTGGLSHASVYFSGDTAPAPVPLPAGVALLPAGLAGLALLRRRRKAA
;
A
#
# COMPACT_ATOMS: atom_id res chain seq x y z
N MET A 1 25.90 85.78 23.44
CA MET A 1 26.47 84.75 24.32
C MET A 1 25.40 83.74 24.63
N GLY A 2 25.66 82.44 24.42
CA GLY A 2 24.85 81.34 24.94
C GLY A 2 23.98 80.59 23.93
N LEU A 3 24.57 79.56 23.31
CA LEU A 3 23.91 78.44 22.61
C LEU A 3 22.90 77.71 23.52
N ALA A 4 21.81 77.19 22.92
CA ALA A 4 21.45 75.76 23.02
C ALA A 4 20.32 75.42 22.03
N VAL A 5 20.64 74.62 21.01
CA VAL A 5 19.69 73.85 20.21
C VAL A 5 19.73 72.43 20.75
N GLU A 6 18.62 71.94 21.30
CA GLU A 6 18.52 70.57 21.79
C GLU A 6 17.50 69.77 20.96
N LYS A 7 17.93 68.57 20.59
CA LYS A 7 17.31 67.62 19.66
C LYS A 7 16.33 66.70 20.39
N GLY A 8 15.26 66.28 19.72
CA GLY A 8 14.46 65.09 20.09
C GLY A 8 13.91 64.44 18.82
N ILE A 9 14.67 63.54 18.18
CA ILE A 9 14.54 62.08 18.25
C ILE A 9 13.14 61.60 17.85
N LEU A 10 12.96 61.33 16.55
CA LEU A 10 11.85 60.53 16.01
C LEU A 10 12.10 59.05 16.32
N THR A 11 11.23 58.45 17.14
CA THR A 11 11.25 57.00 17.39
C THR A 11 10.43 56.28 16.32
N MET A 12 11.13 55.66 15.37
CA MET A 12 10.54 54.87 14.28
C MET A 12 10.22 53.46 14.81
N LYS A 13 8.93 53.16 15.04
CA LYS A 13 8.48 51.85 15.48
C LYS A 13 8.54 50.87 14.29
N MET A 14 9.56 50.01 14.26
CA MET A 14 9.56 48.81 13.41
C MET A 14 8.49 47.84 13.89
N VAL A 15 7.53 47.52 13.01
CA VAL A 15 6.63 46.40 13.19
C VAL A 15 7.28 45.19 12.51
N ILE A 16 7.81 44.26 13.31
CA ILE A 16 8.31 42.97 12.82
C ILE A 16 7.08 42.04 12.69
N ALA A 17 6.67 41.78 11.46
CA ALA A 17 5.67 40.76 11.16
C ALA A 17 6.35 39.37 11.22
N ALA A 18 6.22 38.68 12.35
CA ALA A 18 6.60 37.28 12.46
C ALA A 18 5.50 36.42 11.80
N SER A 19 5.72 35.98 10.57
CA SER A 19 4.90 34.97 9.92
C SER A 19 5.13 33.62 10.62
N ILE A 20 4.18 33.20 11.45
CA ILE A 20 4.13 31.85 12.04
C ILE A 20 3.83 30.88 10.89
N LEU A 21 4.88 30.25 10.35
CA LEU A 21 4.72 29.09 9.47
C LEU A 21 4.41 27.89 10.37
N ALA A 22 3.12 27.62 10.57
CA ALA A 22 2.68 26.41 11.25
C ALA A 22 3.05 25.20 10.38
N LEU A 23 4.14 24.51 10.70
CA LEU A 23 4.38 23.17 10.19
C LEU A 23 3.29 22.28 10.78
N THR A 24 2.25 22.00 10.00
CA THR A 24 1.32 20.91 10.28
C THR A 24 2.09 19.61 10.05
N CYS A 25 2.84 19.15 11.04
CA CYS A 25 3.24 17.74 11.10
C CYS A 25 1.94 16.95 11.20
N GLY A 26 1.49 16.38 10.08
CA GLY A 26 0.43 15.38 10.09
C GLY A 26 0.87 14.24 10.99
N VAL A 27 0.13 14.00 12.06
CA VAL A 27 0.33 12.80 12.87
C VAL A 27 -0.06 11.60 12.02
N ALA A 28 0.85 10.65 11.84
CA ALA A 28 0.52 9.35 11.27
C ALA A 28 -0.61 8.74 12.11
N GLN A 29 -1.75 8.42 11.49
CA GLN A 29 -2.84 7.70 12.15
C GLN A 29 -2.76 6.23 11.75
N ALA A 30 -2.49 5.37 12.73
CA ALA A 30 -2.61 3.95 12.52
C ALA A 30 -4.09 3.57 12.40
N ALA A 31 -4.45 2.84 11.34
CA ALA A 31 -5.76 2.24 11.24
C ALA A 31 -5.87 1.10 12.25
N THR A 32 -7.00 1.05 12.95
CA THR A 32 -7.26 0.03 13.95
C THR A 32 -8.62 -0.60 13.74
N CYS A 33 -8.72 -1.89 14.04
CA CYS A 33 -10.01 -2.54 14.18
C CYS A 33 -9.94 -3.60 15.29
N THR A 34 -11.06 -3.86 15.95
CA THR A 34 -11.14 -4.86 17.03
C THR A 34 -12.12 -5.95 16.64
N SER A 35 -11.62 -7.19 16.59
CA SER A 35 -12.44 -8.38 16.39
C SER A 35 -12.67 -9.10 17.71
N THR A 36 -13.88 -9.60 17.90
CA THR A 36 -14.28 -10.32 19.11
C THR A 36 -14.83 -11.69 18.72
N TYR A 37 -14.27 -12.77 19.28
CA TYR A 37 -14.61 -14.15 18.92
C TYR A 37 -14.73 -15.07 20.15
N GLN A 38 -15.52 -16.14 20.01
CA GLN A 38 -15.69 -17.14 21.07
C GLN A 38 -14.45 -18.05 21.17
N ASN A 39 -14.03 -18.35 22.40
CA ASN A 39 -12.94 -19.28 22.64
C ASN A 39 -13.39 -20.71 22.26
N GLY A 40 -12.59 -21.39 21.45
CA GLY A 40 -12.97 -22.67 20.82
C GLY A 40 -13.12 -23.86 21.77
N ASN A 41 -12.91 -23.65 23.07
CA ASN A 41 -13.00 -24.66 24.13
C ASN A 41 -14.38 -24.70 24.82
N GLY A 42 -15.42 -24.13 24.21
CA GLY A 42 -16.82 -24.35 24.61
C GLY A 42 -17.21 -23.75 25.97
N ASN A 43 -16.35 -22.95 26.58
CA ASN A 43 -16.53 -22.36 27.91
C ASN A 43 -17.25 -20.99 27.89
N GLY A 44 -17.79 -20.58 26.74
CA GLY A 44 -18.52 -19.31 26.56
C GLY A 44 -17.67 -18.05 26.79
N LYS A 45 -16.33 -18.19 26.90
CA LYS A 45 -15.44 -17.06 27.09
C LYS A 45 -15.15 -16.40 25.76
N THR A 46 -15.38 -15.09 25.71
CA THR A 46 -15.05 -14.26 24.55
C THR A 46 -13.60 -13.78 24.63
N LYS A 47 -12.92 -13.71 23.48
CA LYS A 47 -11.61 -13.09 23.30
C LYS A 47 -11.75 -11.90 22.35
N SER A 48 -10.98 -10.84 22.59
CA SER A 48 -10.96 -9.64 21.74
C SER A 48 -9.54 -9.32 21.31
N VAL A 49 -9.31 -9.17 20.02
CA VAL A 49 -8.04 -8.77 19.45
C VAL A 49 -8.22 -7.45 18.71
N THR A 50 -7.39 -6.47 19.06
CA THR A 50 -7.24 -5.21 18.34
C THR A 50 -6.03 -5.30 17.43
N TYR A 51 -6.25 -5.04 16.16
CA TYR A 51 -5.22 -4.95 15.14
C TYR A 51 -4.92 -3.49 14.86
N MET A 52 -3.66 -3.21 14.58
CA MET A 52 -3.18 -1.89 14.23
C MET A 52 -2.23 -2.00 13.05
N LEU A 53 -2.43 -1.17 12.04
CA LEU A 53 -1.51 -1.01 10.93
C LEU A 53 -1.40 0.47 10.55
N GLU A 54 -0.17 0.96 10.49
CA GLU A 54 0.20 2.29 10.08
C GLU A 54 0.95 2.22 8.75
N GLN A 55 0.61 3.13 7.83
CA GLN A 55 1.29 3.32 6.55
C GLN A 55 1.77 4.77 6.45
N GLY A 56 2.71 5.15 7.31
CA GLY A 56 3.14 6.55 7.46
C GLY A 56 1.95 7.48 7.68
N SER A 57 1.84 8.54 6.88
CA SER A 57 0.74 9.52 6.97
C SER A 57 -0.50 9.16 6.15
N ALA A 58 -0.55 7.99 5.51
CA ALA A 58 -1.67 7.60 4.67
C ALA A 58 -2.89 7.15 5.49
N THR A 59 -4.09 7.35 4.93
CA THR A 59 -5.31 6.81 5.52
C THR A 59 -5.50 5.38 5.03
N VAL A 60 -5.53 4.44 5.97
CA VAL A 60 -5.74 3.02 5.70
C VAL A 60 -7.16 2.66 6.12
N VAL A 61 -7.89 1.92 5.27
CA VAL A 61 -9.23 1.39 5.63
C VAL A 61 -9.04 0.03 6.30
N ALA A 62 -9.64 -0.17 7.47
CA ALA A 62 -9.51 -1.40 8.24
C ALA A 62 -10.87 -2.05 8.51
N ASP A 63 -10.96 -3.36 8.27
CA ASP A 63 -12.10 -4.18 8.66
C ASP A 63 -11.65 -5.45 9.37
N CYS A 64 -12.46 -5.92 10.32
CA CYS A 64 -12.14 -7.02 11.22
C CYS A 64 -13.15 -8.16 11.07
N TYR A 65 -12.62 -9.39 11.07
CA TYR A 65 -13.41 -10.59 10.82
C TYR A 65 -13.14 -11.66 11.89
N SER A 66 -14.12 -12.52 12.15
CA SER A 66 -14.09 -13.55 13.20
C SER A 66 -13.84 -14.97 12.65
N ASN A 67 -12.96 -15.07 11.66
CA ASN A 67 -12.55 -16.33 11.04
C ASN A 67 -11.07 -16.31 10.60
N ASN A 68 -10.63 -17.29 9.80
CA ASN A 68 -9.33 -17.31 9.15
C ASN A 68 -9.36 -16.53 7.82
N ASP A 69 -8.34 -15.74 7.52
CA ASP A 69 -8.28 -14.96 6.27
C ASP A 69 -8.25 -15.88 5.04
N THR A 70 -7.44 -16.94 5.07
CA THR A 70 -7.35 -17.95 3.98
C THR A 70 -8.69 -18.65 3.67
N ASN A 71 -9.61 -18.70 4.63
CA ASN A 71 -10.92 -19.36 4.46
C ASN A 71 -12.06 -18.35 4.18
N THR A 72 -11.75 -17.05 4.18
CA THR A 72 -12.75 -15.98 4.12
C THR A 72 -12.54 -15.09 2.89
N ILE A 73 -11.30 -14.90 2.47
CA ILE A 73 -10.97 -14.08 1.30
C ILE A 73 -11.14 -14.93 0.06
N ASP A 74 -12.31 -14.81 -0.55
CA ASP A 74 -12.65 -15.39 -1.85
C ASP A 74 -12.94 -14.27 -2.87
N ALA A 75 -13.40 -14.64 -4.08
CA ALA A 75 -13.72 -13.67 -5.12
C ALA A 75 -14.82 -12.65 -4.73
N SER A 76 -15.69 -13.01 -3.77
CA SER A 76 -16.77 -12.15 -3.27
C SER A 76 -16.37 -11.27 -2.09
N PHE A 77 -15.24 -11.57 -1.44
CA PHE A 77 -14.71 -10.74 -0.36
C PHE A 77 -14.42 -9.34 -0.87
N ALA A 78 -14.91 -8.32 -0.14
CA ALA A 78 -14.73 -6.93 -0.51
C ALA A 78 -14.38 -6.05 0.69
N ILE A 79 -13.45 -5.12 0.47
CA ILE A 79 -13.09 -4.05 1.40
C ILE A 79 -12.91 -2.76 0.61
N GLY A 80 -13.41 -1.64 1.12
CA GLY A 80 -13.37 -0.36 0.39
C GLY A 80 -14.06 -0.37 -0.97
N GLY A 81 -14.99 -1.31 -1.21
CA GLY A 81 -15.66 -1.50 -2.50
C GLY A 81 -14.86 -2.31 -3.53
N ILE A 82 -13.70 -2.84 -3.16
CA ILE A 82 -12.79 -3.57 -4.06
C ILE A 82 -12.89 -5.06 -3.75
N SER A 83 -13.03 -5.88 -4.79
CA SER A 83 -13.19 -7.34 -4.73
C SER A 83 -12.15 -8.06 -5.58
N ASN A 84 -12.28 -9.37 -5.77
CA ASN A 84 -11.37 -10.19 -6.58
C ASN A 84 -9.92 -10.16 -6.09
N TRP A 85 -9.72 -10.27 -4.78
CA TRP A 85 -8.39 -10.28 -4.16
C TRP A 85 -7.63 -11.57 -4.48
N MET A 86 -6.39 -11.42 -4.92
CA MET A 86 -5.46 -12.51 -5.18
C MET A 86 -4.35 -12.51 -4.13
N LEU A 87 -4.08 -13.67 -3.53
CA LEU A 87 -3.00 -13.80 -2.55
C LEU A 87 -1.64 -13.62 -3.26
N ALA A 88 -0.86 -12.68 -2.74
CA ALA A 88 0.47 -12.37 -3.26
C ALA A 88 1.57 -13.07 -2.47
N ASP A 89 1.53 -12.95 -1.14
CA ASP A 89 2.55 -13.45 -0.22
C ASP A 89 1.95 -13.68 1.18
N LYS A 90 2.54 -14.59 1.95
CA LYS A 90 2.13 -14.93 3.30
C LYS A 90 3.31 -15.37 4.16
N THR A 91 3.39 -14.84 5.38
CA THR A 91 4.61 -14.95 6.22
C THR A 91 4.94 -16.36 6.73
N ASP A 92 4.01 -17.31 6.66
CA ASP A 92 4.17 -18.69 7.13
C ASP A 92 4.25 -19.73 5.99
N ASP A 93 4.19 -19.31 4.73
CA ASP A 93 4.25 -20.18 3.56
C ASP A 93 5.61 -19.99 2.81
N ASN A 94 6.23 -21.08 2.33
CA ASN A 94 7.51 -21.10 1.61
C ASN A 94 7.36 -21.10 0.06
N ASP A 95 6.18 -20.74 -0.44
CA ASP A 95 5.82 -21.01 -1.83
C ASP A 95 6.34 -19.93 -2.82
N ALA A 96 6.43 -20.30 -4.10
CA ALA A 96 6.91 -19.43 -5.17
C ALA A 96 5.83 -18.39 -5.55
N TYR A 97 5.93 -17.20 -4.95
CA TYR A 97 4.96 -16.12 -5.00
C TYR A 97 4.93 -15.31 -6.30
N LEU A 98 3.83 -14.56 -6.50
CA LEU A 98 3.76 -13.44 -7.43
C LEU A 98 4.81 -12.39 -7.03
N ASP A 99 5.47 -11.75 -8.00
CA ASP A 99 6.35 -10.59 -7.73
C ASP A 99 5.49 -9.53 -7.02
N GLY A 100 5.80 -9.17 -5.76
CA GLY A 100 4.92 -8.29 -4.96
C GLY A 100 4.79 -8.60 -3.47
N GLY A 101 5.68 -9.42 -2.92
CA GLY A 101 5.58 -9.87 -1.52
C GLY A 101 6.05 -8.88 -0.46
N PHE A 102 6.02 -9.34 0.79
CA PHE A 102 6.66 -8.64 1.89
C PHE A 102 8.17 -8.62 1.68
N SER A 103 8.77 -7.44 1.73
CA SER A 103 10.23 -7.31 1.87
C SER A 103 10.67 -7.40 3.32
N GLN A 104 9.79 -7.02 4.23
CA GLN A 104 10.00 -7.16 5.66
C GLN A 104 8.64 -7.35 6.32
N PHE A 105 8.56 -8.31 7.24
CA PHE A 105 7.45 -8.43 8.16
C PHE A 105 7.95 -9.02 9.48
N GLY A 106 7.95 -8.22 10.55
CA GLY A 106 8.45 -8.66 11.87
C GLY A 106 8.63 -7.51 12.84
N ALA A 107 8.89 -7.77 14.12
CA ALA A 107 9.20 -6.78 15.17
C ALA A 107 8.31 -5.50 15.20
N GLY A 108 7.08 -5.57 14.72
CA GLY A 108 6.18 -4.42 14.60
C GLY A 108 6.42 -3.53 13.38
N THR A 109 7.27 -3.90 12.42
CA THR A 109 7.44 -3.23 11.13
C THR A 109 7.02 -4.12 9.96
N TRP A 110 6.60 -3.48 8.87
CA TRP A 110 6.26 -4.16 7.63
C TRP A 110 6.65 -3.32 6.42
N SER A 111 6.91 -3.98 5.29
CA SER A 111 7.03 -3.33 3.99
C SER A 111 6.70 -4.31 2.85
N VAL A 112 6.05 -3.82 1.81
CA VAL A 112 5.75 -4.55 0.57
C VAL A 112 6.69 -4.04 -0.54
N VAL A 113 7.29 -4.95 -1.30
CA VAL A 113 8.11 -4.60 -2.48
C VAL A 113 7.31 -4.76 -3.75
N ASN A 114 7.65 -3.93 -4.75
CA ASN A 114 7.25 -4.11 -6.14
C ASN A 114 5.75 -4.42 -6.33
N PRO A 115 4.82 -3.47 -6.13
CA PRO A 115 3.39 -3.72 -6.27
C PRO A 115 2.97 -4.02 -7.72
N LEU A 116 3.90 -4.28 -8.66
CA LEU A 116 3.70 -4.70 -10.05
C LEU A 116 2.68 -3.89 -10.88
N GLY A 117 2.37 -2.66 -10.46
CA GLY A 117 1.33 -1.85 -11.10
C GLY A 117 -0.10 -2.29 -10.76
N TYR A 118 -0.30 -3.12 -9.73
CA TYR A 118 -1.62 -3.36 -9.16
C TYR A 118 -2.17 -2.08 -8.53
N GLU A 119 -3.42 -1.78 -8.83
CA GLU A 119 -4.09 -0.56 -8.37
C GLU A 119 -4.37 -0.60 -6.86
N SER A 120 -4.66 -1.79 -6.33
CA SER A 120 -5.17 -1.99 -4.98
C SER A 120 -4.39 -3.06 -4.23
N ILE A 121 -4.03 -2.74 -3.00
CA ILE A 121 -3.19 -3.58 -2.15
C ILE A 121 -3.84 -3.71 -0.78
N MET A 122 -3.95 -4.93 -0.28
CA MET A 122 -4.49 -5.22 1.03
C MET A 122 -3.48 -6.04 1.84
N VAL A 123 -3.31 -5.70 3.10
CA VAL A 123 -2.56 -6.51 4.08
C VAL A 123 -3.55 -7.11 5.06
N THR A 124 -3.40 -8.40 5.36
CA THR A 124 -4.13 -9.04 6.46
C THR A 124 -3.19 -9.36 7.62
N LEU A 125 -3.69 -9.14 8.84
CA LEU A 125 -3.03 -9.50 10.07
C LEU A 125 -3.91 -10.52 10.80
N LYS A 126 -3.41 -11.74 11.00
CA LYS A 126 -4.19 -12.79 11.67
C LYS A 126 -3.66 -13.10 13.06
N GLN A 127 -4.56 -13.13 14.04
CA GLN A 127 -4.28 -13.66 15.36
C GLN A 127 -5.45 -14.51 15.89
N GLY A 128 -5.13 -15.73 16.32
CA GLY A 128 -6.13 -16.65 16.85
C GLY A 128 -7.19 -17.01 15.80
N ARG A 129 -8.47 -16.80 16.12
CA ARG A 129 -9.61 -17.08 15.23
C ARG A 129 -10.19 -15.82 14.57
N SER A 130 -9.36 -14.80 14.42
CA SER A 130 -9.75 -13.54 13.79
C SER A 130 -8.62 -13.03 12.93
N PHE A 131 -8.97 -12.14 12.01
CA PHE A 131 -8.02 -11.35 11.26
C PHE A 131 -8.56 -9.94 11.04
N ALA A 132 -7.64 -9.02 10.76
CA ALA A 132 -7.95 -7.71 10.22
C ALA A 132 -7.45 -7.62 8.78
N ALA A 133 -8.22 -6.97 7.93
CA ALA A 133 -7.85 -6.59 6.58
C ALA A 133 -7.64 -5.07 6.53
N PHE A 134 -6.54 -4.65 5.92
CA PHE A 134 -6.12 -3.26 5.80
C PHE A 134 -5.94 -2.93 4.32
N LEU A 135 -6.81 -2.10 3.75
CA LEU A 135 -6.66 -1.56 2.41
C LEU A 135 -5.66 -0.40 2.45
N LEU A 136 -4.53 -0.59 1.77
CA LEU A 136 -3.44 0.36 1.73
C LEU A 136 -3.67 1.45 0.67
N ASP A 137 -3.05 2.60 0.88
CA ASP A 137 -2.92 3.65 -0.13
C ASP A 137 -1.73 3.32 -1.04
N SER A 138 -1.99 2.90 -2.28
CA SER A 138 -0.95 2.56 -3.26
C SER A 138 -0.12 3.77 -3.73
N THR A 139 -0.55 4.99 -3.42
CA THR A 139 0.19 6.23 -3.73
C THR A 139 1.19 6.62 -2.65
N ALA A 140 1.08 6.02 -1.46
CA ALA A 140 1.98 6.24 -0.34
C ALA A 140 3.03 5.12 -0.24
N PRO A 141 4.16 5.34 0.48
CA PRO A 141 5.11 4.28 0.75
C PRO A 141 4.42 3.06 1.37
N LEU A 142 4.63 1.87 0.79
CA LEU A 142 4.04 0.61 1.25
C LEU A 142 4.86 0.02 2.40
N SER A 143 4.97 0.77 3.48
CA SER A 143 5.68 0.36 4.68
C SER A 143 5.16 1.09 5.90
N GLY A 144 5.43 0.53 7.07
CA GLY A 144 5.13 1.19 8.33
C GLY A 144 5.18 0.25 9.52
N ILE A 145 4.32 0.54 10.49
CA ILE A 145 4.28 -0.14 11.79
C ILE A 145 3.01 -0.96 11.89
N TRP A 146 3.09 -2.12 12.53
CA TRP A 146 1.92 -2.93 12.84
C TRP A 146 1.97 -3.39 14.31
N ASN A 147 0.80 -3.67 14.88
CA ASN A 147 0.73 -4.30 16.19
C ASN A 147 -0.59 -5.09 16.38
N THR A 148 -0.58 -5.99 17.37
CA THR A 148 -1.78 -6.68 17.86
C THR A 148 -1.86 -6.58 19.38
N PHE A 149 -3.05 -6.32 19.90
CA PHE A 149 -3.35 -6.21 21.32
C PHE A 149 -4.52 -7.13 21.68
N GLY A 150 -4.42 -7.93 22.74
CA GLY A 150 -5.53 -8.80 23.18
C GLY A 150 -5.09 -10.14 23.76
N PRO A 151 -6.01 -10.97 24.29
CA PRO A 151 -5.68 -12.22 24.95
C PRO A 151 -5.54 -13.34 23.91
N GLY A 152 -4.33 -13.54 23.40
CA GLY A 152 -4.08 -14.55 22.36
C GLY A 152 -2.66 -15.07 22.35
N GLN A 153 -1.70 -14.16 22.36
CA GLN A 153 -0.27 -14.29 22.66
C GLN A 153 0.20 -12.85 23.02
N GLY A 154 1.41 -12.65 23.53
CA GLY A 154 1.90 -11.31 23.91
C GLY A 154 1.79 -10.28 22.77
N THR A 155 2.10 -9.02 23.04
CA THR A 155 2.25 -7.98 22.00
C THR A 155 3.04 -8.54 20.81
N GLY A 156 2.50 -8.45 19.59
CA GLY A 156 3.10 -9.07 18.41
C GLY A 156 2.76 -10.55 18.18
N GLY A 157 1.76 -11.09 18.87
CA GLY A 157 1.33 -12.49 18.82
C GLY A 157 0.58 -12.93 17.55
N LEU A 158 1.06 -12.53 16.37
CA LEU A 158 0.49 -12.92 15.08
C LEU A 158 0.63 -14.43 14.83
N SER A 159 -0.36 -15.00 14.17
CA SER A 159 -0.25 -16.32 13.55
C SER A 159 0.48 -16.21 12.21
N HIS A 160 0.05 -15.27 11.39
CA HIS A 160 0.67 -14.91 10.12
C HIS A 160 0.13 -13.57 9.63
N ALA A 161 0.77 -13.01 8.61
CA ALA A 161 0.26 -11.91 7.81
C ALA A 161 0.29 -12.28 6.33
N SER A 162 -0.60 -11.68 5.56
CA SER A 162 -0.72 -11.94 4.12
C SER A 162 -0.83 -10.63 3.34
N VAL A 163 -0.29 -10.58 2.12
CA VAL A 163 -0.51 -9.49 1.16
C VAL A 163 -1.44 -10.01 0.07
N TYR A 164 -2.40 -9.19 -0.32
CA TYR A 164 -3.29 -9.43 -1.45
C TYR A 164 -3.26 -8.25 -2.42
N PHE A 165 -3.46 -8.56 -3.70
CA PHE A 165 -3.60 -7.58 -4.78
C PHE A 165 -4.95 -7.69 -5.48
N SER A 166 -5.44 -6.57 -6.00
CA SER A 166 -6.57 -6.53 -6.92
C SER A 166 -6.35 -5.46 -7.99
N GLY A 167 -6.99 -5.64 -9.14
CA GLY A 167 -6.83 -4.84 -10.35
C GLY A 167 -5.99 -5.53 -11.43
N ASP A 168 -6.10 -5.02 -12.65
CA ASP A 168 -5.31 -5.50 -13.79
C ASP A 168 -3.90 -4.92 -13.71
N THR A 169 -2.87 -5.78 -13.85
CA THR A 169 -1.55 -5.27 -14.21
C THR A 169 -1.67 -4.75 -15.64
N ALA A 170 -1.56 -3.44 -15.84
CA ALA A 170 -1.47 -2.91 -17.19
C ALA A 170 -0.31 -3.64 -17.89
N PRO A 171 -0.55 -4.44 -18.95
CA PRO A 171 0.51 -5.17 -19.59
C PRO A 171 1.56 -4.15 -20.04
N ALA A 172 2.82 -4.34 -19.67
CA ALA A 172 3.90 -3.51 -20.17
C ALA A 172 3.74 -3.42 -21.71
N PRO A 173 3.77 -2.22 -22.32
CA PRO A 173 3.59 -2.08 -23.76
C PRO A 173 4.57 -3.01 -24.47
N VAL A 174 4.08 -4.13 -25.01
CA VAL A 174 4.93 -5.07 -25.72
C VAL A 174 5.33 -4.36 -27.00
N PRO A 175 6.63 -4.09 -27.24
CA PRO A 175 7.06 -3.49 -28.49
C PRO A 175 6.60 -4.42 -29.61
N LEU A 176 5.68 -3.93 -30.44
CA LEU A 176 5.21 -4.70 -31.59
C LEU A 176 6.44 -5.14 -32.38
N PRO A 177 6.60 -6.45 -32.67
CA PRO A 177 7.74 -6.91 -33.45
C PRO A 177 7.82 -6.11 -34.73
N ALA A 178 9.04 -5.75 -35.15
CA ALA A 178 9.32 -5.09 -36.42
C ALA A 178 8.70 -5.83 -37.64
N GLY A 179 8.16 -7.05 -37.45
CA GLY A 179 7.31 -7.78 -38.38
C GLY A 179 6.23 -6.95 -39.07
N VAL A 180 5.58 -5.99 -38.39
CA VAL A 180 4.57 -5.12 -39.03
C VAL A 180 5.19 -4.21 -40.09
N ALA A 181 6.44 -3.79 -39.91
CA ALA A 181 7.19 -3.02 -40.91
C ALA A 181 7.90 -3.94 -41.94
N LEU A 182 8.35 -5.12 -41.52
CA LEU A 182 9.07 -6.08 -42.36
C LEU A 182 8.17 -6.80 -43.36
N LEU A 183 6.91 -7.06 -43.03
CA LEU A 183 5.97 -7.71 -43.94
C LEU A 183 5.68 -6.86 -45.21
N PRO A 184 5.29 -5.56 -45.10
CA PRO A 184 5.13 -4.71 -46.27
C PRO A 184 6.46 -4.44 -47.00
N ALA A 185 7.57 -4.30 -46.27
CA ALA A 185 8.89 -4.16 -46.89
C ALA A 185 9.30 -5.40 -47.70
N GLY A 186 9.04 -6.60 -47.17
CA GLY A 186 9.29 -7.87 -47.85
C GLY A 186 8.41 -8.05 -49.08
N LEU A 187 7.12 -7.69 -49.00
CA LEU A 187 6.20 -7.70 -50.14
C LEU A 187 6.61 -6.70 -51.23
N ALA A 188 7.02 -5.49 -50.84
CA ALA A 188 7.53 -4.48 -51.77
C ALA A 188 8.83 -4.94 -52.46
N GLY A 189 9.75 -5.56 -51.72
CA GLY A 189 10.97 -6.15 -52.27
C GLY A 189 10.70 -7.25 -53.30
N LEU A 190 9.77 -8.17 -53.00
CA LEU A 190 9.34 -9.23 -53.92
C LEU A 190 8.65 -8.67 -55.18
N ALA A 191 7.80 -7.64 -55.03
CA ALA A 191 7.14 -6.98 -56.15
C ALA A 191 8.13 -6.29 -57.10
N LEU A 192 9.15 -5.62 -56.55
CA LEU A 192 10.22 -4.99 -57.33
C LEU A 192 11.07 -6.03 -58.08
N LEU A 193 11.43 -7.15 -57.45
CA LEU A 193 12.14 -8.25 -58.09
C LEU A 193 11.37 -8.86 -59.26
N ARG A 194 10.05 -9.04 -59.11
CA ARG A 194 9.18 -9.57 -60.18
C ARG A 194 9.12 -8.63 -61.39
N ARG A 195 9.15 -7.31 -61.16
CA ARG A 195 9.10 -6.30 -62.22
C ARG A 195 10.38 -6.27 -63.06
N ARG A 196 11.55 -6.50 -62.44
CA ARG A 196 12.85 -6.56 -63.13
C ARG A 196 12.98 -7.76 -64.05
N ARG A 197 12.36 -8.90 -63.72
CA ARG A 197 12.35 -10.11 -64.58
C ARG A 197 11.45 -10.02 -65.81
N LYS A 198 10.60 -8.99 -65.91
CA LYS A 198 9.72 -8.76 -67.07
C LYS A 198 10.26 -7.74 -68.07
N ALA A 199 11.32 -7.03 -67.69
CA ALA A 199 11.95 -5.97 -68.50
C ALA A 199 13.32 -6.40 -69.08
N ALA A 200 13.76 -7.62 -68.78
CA ALA A 200 14.85 -8.33 -69.44
C ALA A 200 14.24 -9.50 -70.22
#